data_AF-A0A4Q5T441-F1
#
_entry.id   AF-A0A4Q5T441-F1
#
_cell.length_a   1.000
_cell.length_b   1.000
_cell.length_c   1.000
_cell.angle_alpha   90.00
_cell.angle_beta   90.00
_cell.angle_gamma   90.00
#
_symmetry.space_group_name_H-M   'P 1'
#
loop_
_entity.id
_entity.type
_entity.pdbx_description
1 polymer ?
#
loop_
_entity_poly.entity_id
_entity_poly.type
_entity_poly.pdbx_seq_one_letter_code
_entity_poly.pdbx_strand_id
1 'polypeptide(L)'
;GLQTYFTAGVQEVRAWTIGEGWKAPQAASVIHTDFEKGFIKAEVISYDDFVKYGSESSARDAGRLRIEGKEYIVKDGDVMHFRFNV
;
A
#
# COMPACT_ATOMS: atom_id res chain seq x y z
N GLY A 1 11.01 -2.89 14.68
CA GLY A 1 11.98 -3.28 13.65
C GLY A 1 11.63 -2.63 12.33
N LEU A 2 12.05 -3.24 11.22
CA LEU A 2 11.75 -2.80 9.86
C LEU A 2 10.75 -3.77 9.23
N GLN A 3 9.87 -3.26 8.38
CA GLN A 3 8.94 -4.04 7.58
C GLN A 3 8.92 -3.53 6.14
N THR A 4 8.37 -4.32 5.23
CA THR A 4 8.32 -4.01 3.80
C THR A 4 6.88 -3.98 3.31
N TYR A 5 6.56 -3.03 2.44
CA TYR A 5 5.34 -3.09 1.62
C TYR A 5 5.71 -3.03 0.13
N PHE A 6 4.76 -3.34 -0.74
CA PHE A 6 4.97 -3.37 -2.18
C PHE A 6 4.07 -2.39 -2.91
N THR A 7 4.60 -1.77 -3.95
CA THR A 7 3.80 -1.18 -5.03
C THR A 7 3.91 -2.09 -6.25
N ALA A 8 2.79 -2.45 -6.86
CA ALA A 8 2.75 -3.33 -8.03
C ALA A 8 1.93 -2.68 -9.16
N GLY A 9 2.56 -2.43 -10.30
CA GLY A 9 1.93 -1.93 -11.51
C GLY A 9 2.50 -2.60 -12.75
N VAL A 10 1.96 -2.25 -13.92
CA VAL A 10 2.38 -2.86 -15.20
C VAL A 10 3.85 -2.60 -15.51
N GLN A 11 4.36 -1.42 -15.14
CA GLN A 11 5.73 -1.00 -15.46
C GLN A 11 6.74 -1.35 -14.37
N GLU A 12 6.32 -1.38 -13.10
CA GLU A 12 7.22 -1.56 -11.97
C GLU A 12 6.55 -2.33 -10.84
N VAL A 13 7.32 -3.23 -10.24
CA VAL A 13 7.06 -3.78 -8.91
C VAL A 13 8.23 -3.38 -8.02
N ARG A 14 7.94 -2.77 -6.88
CA ARG A 14 8.97 -2.27 -5.96
C ARG A 14 8.62 -2.61 -4.51
N ALA A 15 9.65 -2.99 -3.76
CA ALA A 15 9.63 -3.15 -2.32
C ALA A 15 10.07 -1.85 -1.63
N TRP A 16 9.35 -1.43 -0.59
CA TRP A 16 9.62 -0.22 0.17
C TRP A 16 9.81 -0.57 1.64
N THR A 17 10.99 -0.29 2.17
CA THR A 17 11.33 -0.51 3.57
C THR A 17 10.83 0.65 4.43
N ILE A 18 10.07 0.33 5.48
CA ILE A 18 9.53 1.29 6.46
C ILE A 18 9.78 0.80 7.89
N GLY A 19 9.57 1.67 8.87
CA GLY A 19 9.54 1.25 10.28
C GLY A 19 8.28 0.44 10.58
N GLU A 20 8.39 -0.54 11.47
CA GLU A 20 7.22 -1.23 12.00
C GLU A 20 6.25 -0.26 12.70
N GLY A 21 4.95 -0.46 12.47
CA GLY A 21 3.90 0.38 13.06
C GLY A 21 3.66 1.71 12.36
N TRP A 22 4.33 1.97 11.23
CA TRP A 22 4.07 3.19 10.44
C TRP A 22 2.65 3.22 9.88
N LYS A 23 2.05 4.41 9.91
CA LYS A 23 0.75 4.67 9.30
C LYS A 23 0.87 4.85 7.78
N ALA A 24 -0.22 4.61 7.06
CA ALA A 24 -0.26 4.73 5.59
C ALA A 24 0.30 6.07 5.03
N PRO A 25 0.02 7.26 5.60
CA PRO A 25 0.61 8.51 5.11
C PRO A 25 2.13 8.57 5.27
N GLN A 26 2.66 8.03 6.36
CA GLN A 26 4.11 7.97 6.61
C GLN A 26 4.78 6.99 5.64
N ALA A 27 4.15 5.84 5.37
CA ALA A 27 4.66 4.90 4.37
C ALA A 27 4.70 5.52 2.97
N ALA A 28 3.68 6.29 2.59
CA ALA A 28 3.62 6.98 1.30
C ALA A 28 4.75 8.02 1.13
N SER A 29 5.24 8.61 2.23
CA SER A 29 6.29 9.64 2.20
C SER A 29 7.64 9.12 1.70
N VAL A 30 7.88 7.81 1.81
CA VAL A 30 9.09 7.14 1.31
C VAL A 30 9.13 7.13 -0.22
N ILE A 31 7.97 7.14 -0.89
CA ILE A 31 7.88 7.29 -2.34
C ILE A 31 8.17 8.75 -2.73
N HIS A 32 7.50 9.68 -2.07
CA HIS A 32 7.69 11.11 -2.24
C HIS A 32 7.16 11.87 -1.02
N THR A 33 7.90 12.86 -0.53
CA THR A 33 7.55 13.57 0.72
C THR A 33 6.21 14.30 0.65
N ASP A 34 5.78 14.75 -0.53
CA ASP A 34 4.49 15.44 -0.69
C ASP A 34 3.28 14.52 -0.49
N PHE A 35 3.43 13.21 -0.65
CA PHE A 35 2.32 12.27 -0.53
C PHE A 35 1.78 12.21 0.90
N GLU A 36 2.61 12.44 1.90
CA GLU A 36 2.17 12.45 3.30
C GLU A 36 1.18 13.59 3.57
N LYS A 37 1.49 14.79 3.06
CA LYS A 37 0.61 15.97 3.19
C LYS A 37 -0.63 15.85 2.32
N GLY A 38 -0.45 15.38 1.09
CA GLY A 38 -1.53 15.19 0.11
C GLY A 38 -2.38 13.94 0.33
N PHE A 39 -2.07 13.10 1.32
CA PHE A 39 -2.67 11.77 1.48
C PHE A 39 -4.20 11.84 1.57
N ILE A 40 -4.87 11.09 0.70
CA ILE A 40 -6.32 10.90 0.70
C ILE A 40 -6.66 9.54 1.31
N LYS A 41 -6.11 8.46 0.74
CA LYS A 41 -6.39 7.06 1.12
C LYS A 41 -5.32 6.12 0.56
N ALA A 42 -5.29 4.90 1.09
CA ALA A 42 -4.54 3.78 0.52
C ALA A 42 -5.49 2.68 0.06
N GLU A 43 -5.28 2.17 -1.15
CA GLU A 43 -5.86 0.91 -1.61
C GLU A 43 -4.89 -0.20 -1.18
N VAL A 44 -5.36 -1.17 -0.40
CA VAL A 44 -4.50 -2.17 0.25
C VAL A 44 -5.01 -3.59 -0.01
N ILE A 45 -4.11 -4.46 -0.45
CA ILE A 45 -4.34 -5.90 -0.58
C ILE A 45 -3.27 -6.62 0.25
N SER A 46 -3.64 -7.62 1.04
CA SER A 46 -2.64 -8.42 1.76
C SER A 46 -1.79 -9.22 0.78
N TYR A 47 -0.52 -9.50 1.11
CA TYR A 47 0.34 -10.33 0.25
C TYR A 47 -0.33 -11.65 -0.13
N ASP A 48 -0.89 -12.35 0.85
CA ASP A 48 -1.53 -13.66 0.66
C ASP A 48 -2.72 -13.58 -0.30
N ASP A 49 -3.55 -12.54 -0.18
CA ASP A 49 -4.64 -12.32 -1.12
C ASP A 49 -4.10 -11.97 -2.52
N PHE A 50 -3.10 -11.11 -2.62
CA PHE A 50 -2.53 -10.73 -3.92
C PHE A 50 -1.98 -11.95 -4.66
N VAL A 51 -1.24 -12.83 -3.98
CA VAL A 51 -0.72 -14.08 -4.55
C VAL A 51 -1.86 -15.04 -4.91
N LYS A 52 -2.85 -15.20 -4.03
CA LYS A 52 -3.99 -16.09 -4.25
C LYS A 52 -4.83 -15.72 -5.47
N TYR A 53 -5.07 -14.42 -5.67
CA TYR A 53 -5.91 -13.92 -6.76
C TYR A 53 -5.11 -13.51 -8.00
N GLY A 54 -3.78 -13.40 -7.90
CA GLY A 54 -2.85 -13.24 -9.03
C GLY A 54 -2.74 -11.84 -9.62
N SER A 55 -3.70 -10.94 -9.33
CA SER A 55 -3.65 -9.53 -9.77
C SER A 55 -4.46 -8.61 -8.88
N GLU A 56 -4.19 -7.30 -8.93
CA GLU A 56 -4.99 -6.29 -8.24
C GLU A 56 -6.46 -6.32 -8.69
N SER A 57 -6.73 -6.48 -9.99
CA SER A 57 -8.10 -6.56 -10.52
C SER A 57 -8.84 -7.76 -9.96
N SER A 58 -8.21 -8.94 -10.00
CA SER A 58 -8.82 -10.17 -9.49
C SER A 58 -9.04 -10.14 -7.98
N ALA A 59 -8.11 -9.55 -7.23
CA ALA A 59 -8.28 -9.34 -5.78
C ALA A 59 -9.41 -8.34 -5.48
N ARG A 60 -9.56 -7.29 -6.30
CA ARG A 60 -10.67 -6.33 -6.19
C ARG A 60 -12.01 -6.99 -6.47
N ASP A 61 -12.13 -7.76 -7.55
CA ASP A 61 -13.36 -8.47 -7.92
C ASP A 61 -13.75 -9.50 -6.84
N ALA A 62 -12.77 -10.06 -6.14
CA ALA A 62 -12.97 -10.95 -5.00
C ALA A 62 -13.22 -10.24 -3.66
N GLY A 63 -13.32 -8.90 -3.64
CA GLY A 63 -13.57 -8.10 -2.44
C GLY A 63 -12.41 -8.01 -1.45
N ARG A 64 -11.17 -8.23 -1.90
CA ARG A 64 -9.96 -8.21 -1.07
C ARG A 64 -9.17 -6.91 -1.10
N LEU A 65 -9.49 -6.01 -2.03
CA LEU A 65 -8.95 -4.66 -2.03
C LEU A 65 -9.70 -3.83 -0.98
N ARG A 66 -8.98 -3.40 0.06
CA ARG A 66 -9.49 -2.53 1.12
C ARG A 66 -9.16 -1.08 0.82
N ILE A 67 -10.03 -0.19 1.26
CA ILE A 67 -9.77 1.25 1.26
C ILE A 67 -9.47 1.68 2.69
N GLU A 68 -8.24 2.10 2.91
CA GLU A 68 -7.70 2.40 4.22
C GLU A 68 -7.39 3.89 4.37
N GLY A 69 -7.68 4.41 5.57
CA GLY A 69 -7.52 5.82 5.93
C GLY A 69 -6.15 6.16 6.55
N LYS A 70 -6.04 7.39 7.04
CA LYS A 70 -4.79 7.93 7.64
C LYS A 70 -4.31 7.16 8.87
N GLU A 71 -5.23 6.50 9.58
CA GLU A 71 -4.93 5.75 10.80
C GLU A 71 -4.53 4.29 10.56
N TYR A 72 -4.56 3.83 9.30
CA TYR A 72 -4.20 2.46 8.98
C TYR A 72 -2.72 2.21 9.24
N ILE A 73 -2.44 1.17 10.02
CA ILE A 73 -1.09 0.68 10.29
C ILE A 73 -0.73 -0.33 9.20
N VAL A 74 0.26 0.02 8.39
CA VAL A 74 0.75 -0.84 7.30
C VAL A 74 1.20 -2.17 7.87
N LYS A 75 0.87 -3.27 7.19
CA LYS A 75 1.32 -4.62 7.53
C LYS A 75 2.45 -5.03 6.60
N ASP A 76 3.34 -5.86 7.14
CA ASP A 76 4.41 -6.44 6.36
C ASP A 76 3.83 -7.23 5.17
N GLY A 77 4.35 -6.96 3.99
CA GLY A 77 3.92 -7.55 2.74
C GLY A 77 2.70 -6.91 2.06
N ASP A 78 2.07 -5.89 2.65
CA ASP A 78 0.92 -5.23 2.02
C ASP A 78 1.28 -4.74 0.59
N VAL A 79 0.39 -5.00 -0.35
CA VAL A 79 0.44 -4.43 -1.71
C VAL A 79 -0.45 -3.19 -1.72
N MET A 80 0.17 -2.03 -1.93
CA MET A 80 -0.46 -0.73 -1.69
C MET A 80 -0.42 0.18 -2.91
N HIS A 81 -1.50 0.95 -3.08
CA HIS A 81 -1.58 2.07 -4.00
C HIS A 81 -2.10 3.30 -3.25
N PHE A 82 -1.29 4.35 -3.16
CA PHE A 82 -1.66 5.59 -2.47
C PHE A 82 -2.37 6.57 -3.40
N ARG A 83 -3.49 7.13 -2.93
CA ARG A 83 -4.15 8.27 -3.57
C ARG A 83 -3.82 9.53 -2.80
N PHE A 84 -3.38 10.56 -3.51
CA PHE A 84 -3.01 11.84 -2.94
C PHE A 84 -3.50 12.97 -3.84
N ASN A 85 -3.68 14.16 -3.26
CA ASN A 85 -3.88 15.39 -4.00
C ASN A 85 -2.52 16.12 -4.11
N VAL A 86 -2.30 16.75 -5.27
CA VAL A 86 -1.18 17.65 -5.53
C VAL A 86 -1.68 19.08 -5.50
#